data_AF-A0A9Q4AN22-F1
#
_entry.id   AF-A0A9Q4AN22-F1
#
_cell.length_a   1.000
_cell.length_b   1.000
_cell.length_c   1.000
_cell.angle_alpha   90.00
_cell.angle_beta   90.00
_cell.angle_gamma   90.00
#
_symmetry.space_group_name_H-M   'P 1'
#
loop_
_entity.id
_entity.type
_entity.pdbx_description
1 polymer ?
#
loop_
_entity_poly.entity_id
_entity_poly.type
_entity_poly.pdbx_seq_one_letter_code
_entity_poly.pdbx_strand_id
1 'polypeptide(L)'
;MLKVAKPDIKPTNLIVLLAFVRDEQGDLQNAFEPREMPSEDKAKMDAKRMAALGTYAGVIAWSRTADLVNGEFGEPVVIYQHGDVPEME
;
A
#
# COMPACT_ATOMS: atom_id res chain seq x y z
N MET A 1 -0.89 -37.64 24.16
CA MET A 1 -1.26 -36.25 23.82
C MET A 1 -0.23 -35.71 22.83
N LEU A 2 -0.58 -35.57 21.56
CA LEU A 2 0.31 -34.96 20.56
C LEU A 2 0.11 -33.44 20.63
N LYS A 3 1.13 -32.67 21.06
CA LYS A 3 1.16 -31.22 20.86
C LYS A 3 1.39 -30.99 19.36
N VAL A 4 0.35 -30.61 18.64
CA VAL A 4 0.49 -30.11 17.27
C VAL A 4 1.25 -28.78 17.37
N ALA A 5 2.50 -28.75 16.91
CA ALA A 5 3.21 -27.50 16.74
C ALA A 5 2.48 -26.67 15.69
N LYS A 6 2.05 -25.45 16.04
CA LYS A 6 1.53 -24.51 15.05
C LYS A 6 2.67 -24.20 14.07
N PRO A 7 2.43 -24.20 12.74
CA PRO A 7 3.42 -23.74 11.79
C PRO A 7 3.84 -22.31 12.18
N ASP A 8 5.14 -22.04 12.13
CA ASP A 8 5.70 -20.72 12.38
C ASP A 8 5.38 -19.83 11.16
N ILE A 9 4.15 -19.30 11.12
CA ILE A 9 3.70 -18.37 10.08
C ILE A 9 4.32 -17.03 10.43
N LYS A 10 5.40 -16.68 9.73
CA LYS A 10 5.97 -15.33 9.82
C LYS A 10 4.89 -14.32 9.39
N PRO A 11 4.75 -13.18 10.08
CA PRO A 11 3.89 -12.10 9.63
C PRO A 11 4.20 -11.76 8.17
N THR A 12 3.16 -11.68 7.34
CA THR A 12 3.29 -11.24 5.95
C THR A 12 3.09 -9.73 5.92
N ASN A 13 3.73 -9.01 5.00
CA ASN A 13 3.44 -7.59 4.80
C ASN A 13 2.35 -7.46 3.71
N LEU A 14 1.29 -6.72 4.01
CA LEU A 14 0.41 -6.17 2.99
C LEU A 14 1.07 -4.91 2.46
N ILE A 15 1.28 -4.83 1.15
CA ILE A 15 1.99 -3.72 0.51
C ILE A 15 1.07 -3.19 -0.58
N VAL A 16 0.70 -1.91 -0.52
CA VAL A 16 -0.32 -1.34 -1.40
C VAL A 16 0.24 -0.13 -2.14
N LEU A 17 -0.09 -0.05 -3.43
CA LEU A 17 0.16 1.10 -4.29
C LEU A 17 -1.17 1.72 -4.72
N LEU A 18 -1.30 3.03 -4.50
CA LEU A 18 -2.41 3.84 -5.01
C LEU A 18 -1.89 5.03 -5.81
N ALA A 19 -2.69 5.49 -6.74
CA ALA A 19 -2.51 6.78 -7.40
C ALA A 19 -3.86 7.50 -7.49
N PHE A 20 -3.78 8.83 -7.54
CA PHE A 20 -4.94 9.71 -7.49
C PHE A 20 -4.94 10.63 -8.70
N VAL A 21 -6.14 10.95 -9.17
CA VAL A 21 -6.42 11.99 -10.17
C VAL A 21 -7.43 12.97 -9.56
N ARG A 22 -7.57 14.14 -10.17
CA ARG A 22 -8.65 15.07 -9.83
C ARG A 22 -9.82 14.85 -10.77
N ASP A 23 -11.03 14.77 -10.25
CA ASP A 23 -12.24 14.82 -11.06
C ASP A 23 -12.55 16.24 -11.54
N GLU A 24 -13.70 16.42 -12.19
CA GLU A 24 -14.14 17.71 -12.74
C GLU A 24 -14.40 18.77 -11.65
N GLN A 25 -14.65 18.34 -10.41
CA GLN A 25 -14.85 19.21 -9.26
C GLN A 25 -13.52 19.55 -8.56
N GLY A 26 -12.44 18.87 -8.96
CA GLY A 26 -11.12 19.02 -8.37
C GLY A 26 -10.87 18.09 -7.18
N ASP A 27 -11.80 17.20 -6.86
CA ASP A 27 -11.68 16.29 -5.73
C ASP A 27 -10.75 15.12 -6.08
N LEU A 28 -9.97 14.65 -5.09
CA LEU A 28 -9.08 13.52 -5.27
C LEU A 28 -9.87 12.22 -5.38
N GLN A 29 -9.70 11.53 -6.50
CA GLN A 29 -10.27 10.21 -6.75
C GLN A 29 -9.16 9.19 -7.00
N ASN A 30 -9.40 7.95 -6.61
CA ASN A 30 -8.56 6.83 -7.00
C ASN A 30 -8.47 6.76 -8.54
N ALA A 31 -7.26 6.78 -9.07
CA ALA A 31 -7.03 6.59 -10.50
C ALA A 31 -7.31 5.15 -10.94
N PHE A 32 -7.25 4.20 -10.00
CA PHE A 32 -7.58 2.79 -10.16
C PHE A 32 -7.78 2.12 -8.79
N GLU A 33 -8.29 0.90 -8.80
CA GLU A 33 -8.39 0.02 -7.62
C GLU A 33 -7.02 -0.21 -6.96
N PRO A 34 -6.91 -0.09 -5.61
CA PRO A 34 -5.67 -0.27 -4.88
C PRO A 34 -4.96 -1.57 -5.29
N ARG A 35 -3.64 -1.49 -5.54
CA ARG A 35 -2.86 -2.64 -6.03
C ARG A 35 -2.02 -3.21 -4.91
N GLU A 36 -2.22 -4.48 -4.60
CA GLU A 36 -1.29 -5.22 -3.76
C GLU A 36 0.00 -5.50 -4.54
N MET A 37 1.14 -5.23 -3.90
CA MET A 37 2.47 -5.32 -4.49
C MET A 37 3.25 -6.47 -3.86
N PRO A 38 4.07 -7.20 -4.63
CA PRO A 38 4.81 -8.36 -4.12
C PRO A 38 5.98 -7.99 -3.21
N SER A 39 6.43 -6.73 -3.22
CA SER A 39 7.52 -6.22 -2.37
C SER A 39 7.50 -4.70 -2.27
N GLU A 40 8.13 -4.17 -1.22
CA GLU A 40 8.24 -2.72 -0.99
C GLU A 40 9.10 -2.05 -2.05
N ASP A 41 10.18 -2.69 -2.48
CA ASP A 41 11.05 -2.21 -3.55
C ASP A 41 10.28 -2.05 -4.86
N LYS A 42 9.44 -3.04 -5.21
CA LYS A 42 8.61 -2.97 -6.41
C LYS A 42 7.58 -1.86 -6.31
N ALA A 43 6.90 -1.74 -5.17
CA ALA A 43 5.94 -0.69 -4.90
C ALA A 43 6.58 0.70 -5.02
N LYS A 44 7.74 0.90 -4.40
CA LYS A 44 8.50 2.16 -4.43
C LYS A 44 8.98 2.54 -5.82
N MET A 45 9.50 1.57 -6.58
CA MET A 45 9.95 1.79 -7.96
C MET A 45 8.79 2.19 -8.87
N ASP A 46 7.67 1.46 -8.81
CA ASP A 46 6.49 1.75 -9.62
C ASP A 46 5.88 3.11 -9.24
N ALA A 47 5.78 3.42 -7.94
CA ALA A 47 5.26 4.68 -7.46
C ALA A 47 6.09 5.87 -7.97
N LYS A 48 7.43 5.78 -7.90
CA LYS A 48 8.33 6.79 -8.47
C LYS A 48 8.15 6.94 -9.98
N ARG A 49 8.02 5.84 -10.71
CA ARG A 49 7.80 5.87 -12.16
C ARG A 49 6.50 6.57 -12.49
N MET A 50 5.43 6.30 -11.74
CA MET A 50 4.12 6.93 -11.92
C MET A 50 4.14 8.41 -11.59
N ALA A 51 4.79 8.80 -10.49
CA ALA A 51 4.97 10.21 -10.13
C ALA A 51 5.70 10.98 -11.25
N ALA A 52 6.69 10.35 -11.89
CA ALA A 52 7.43 10.94 -13.01
C ALA A 52 6.63 11.08 -14.32
N LEU A 53 5.46 10.43 -14.46
CA LEU A 53 4.62 10.58 -15.66
C LEU A 53 3.90 11.95 -15.71
N GLY A 54 3.71 12.60 -14.57
CA GLY A 54 2.98 13.87 -14.49
C GLY A 54 1.47 13.78 -14.73
N THR A 55 0.92 12.57 -14.90
CA THR A 55 -0.51 12.34 -15.16
C THR A 55 -1.36 12.19 -13.90
N TYR A 56 -0.74 11.97 -12.74
CA TYR A 56 -1.42 11.75 -11.46
C TYR A 56 -1.29 12.97 -10.56
N ALA A 57 -2.36 13.31 -9.85
CA ALA A 57 -2.36 14.34 -8.82
C ALA A 57 -1.50 13.92 -7.62
N GLY A 58 -1.51 12.64 -7.28
CA GLY A 58 -0.59 12.06 -6.30
C GLY A 58 -0.47 10.55 -6.39
N VAL A 59 0.55 10.01 -5.73
CA VAL A 59 0.88 8.59 -5.70
C VAL A 59 1.38 8.25 -4.29
N ILE A 60 0.90 7.14 -3.73
CA ILE A 60 1.35 6.64 -2.43
C ILE A 60 1.57 5.12 -2.49
N ALA A 61 2.67 4.68 -1.89
CA ALA A 61 2.92 3.29 -1.57
C ALA A 61 3.12 3.15 -0.07
N TRP A 62 2.43 2.20 0.55
CA TRP A 62 2.53 1.93 1.98
C TRP A 62 2.53 0.42 2.23
N SER A 63 3.06 0.01 3.39
CA SER A 63 2.96 -1.36 3.88
C SER A 63 2.41 -1.41 5.29
N ARG A 64 1.88 -2.56 5.69
CA ARG A 64 1.62 -2.88 7.09
C ARG A 64 1.86 -4.36 7.33
N THR A 65 2.25 -4.71 8.55
CA THR A 65 2.32 -6.10 8.96
C THR A 65 0.92 -6.70 9.02
N ALA A 66 0.78 -7.96 8.62
CA ALA A 66 -0.44 -8.75 8.72
C ALA A 66 -0.12 -10.03 9.50
N ASP A 67 -0.65 -10.09 10.72
CA ASP A 67 -0.71 -11.31 11.50
C ASP A 67 -1.96 -12.10 11.09
N LEU A 68 -1.79 -12.99 10.12
CA LEU A 68 -2.87 -13.82 9.60
C LEU A 68 -3.36 -14.87 10.61
N VAL A 69 -2.60 -15.14 11.67
CA VAL A 69 -3.00 -16.10 12.72
C VAL A 69 -4.03 -15.46 13.64
N ASN A 70 -3.80 -14.21 14.02
CA ASN A 70 -4.66 -13.47 14.94
C ASN A 70 -5.66 -12.54 14.22
N GLY A 71 -5.51 -12.35 12.91
CA GLY A 71 -6.34 -11.44 12.12
C GLY A 71 -6.04 -9.97 12.39
N GLU A 72 -4.81 -9.68 12.83
CA GLU A 72 -4.38 -8.34 13.23
C GLU A 72 -3.54 -7.69 12.12
N PHE A 73 -3.71 -6.39 11.96
CA PHE A 73 -2.86 -5.57 11.10
C PHE A 73 -2.12 -4.56 11.97
N GLY A 74 -0.83 -4.39 11.69
CA GLY A 74 -0.07 -3.30 12.28
C GLY A 74 -0.43 -1.95 11.68
N GLU A 75 0.16 -0.90 12.26
CA GLU A 75 0.09 0.46 11.73
C GLU A 75 0.64 0.53 10.30
N PRO A 76 0.01 1.31 9.40
CA PRO A 76 0.54 1.53 8.07
C PRO A 76 1.81 2.39 8.12
N VAL A 77 2.78 2.02 7.28
CA VAL A 77 4.03 2.74 7.08
C VAL A 77 4.10 3.20 5.64
N VAL A 78 4.25 4.51 5.42
CA VAL A 78 4.44 5.07 4.08
C VAL A 78 5.85 4.74 3.58
N ILE A 79 5.93 4.03 2.46
CA ILE A 79 7.17 3.65 1.77
C ILE A 79 7.60 4.75 0.80
N TYR A 80 6.62 5.38 0.15
CA TYR A 80 6.80 6.49 -0.78
C TYR A 80 5.51 7.28 -0.93
N GLN A 81 5.64 8.60 -1.07
CA GLN A 81 4.53 9.52 -1.32
C GLN A 81 5.00 10.66 -2.21
N HIS A 82 4.14 11.09 -3.13
CA HIS A 82 4.36 12.25 -4.00
C HIS A 82 3.03 12.89 -4.40
N GLY A 83 3.00 14.23 -4.43
CA GLY A 83 1.83 14.99 -4.83
C GLY A 83 0.70 14.94 -3.80
N ASP A 84 -0.51 15.18 -4.28
CA ASP A 84 -1.72 15.27 -3.47
C ASP A 84 -2.28 13.87 -3.20
N VAL A 85 -2.25 13.45 -1.95
CA VAL A 85 -2.81 12.19 -1.49
C VAL A 85 -3.66 12.43 -0.23
N PRO A 86 -4.73 11.65 0.00
CA PRO A 86 -5.49 11.73 1.24
C PRO A 86 -4.62 11.38 2.45
N GLU A 87 -5.00 11.90 3.62
CA GLU A 87 -4.43 11.46 4.89
C GLU A 87 -4.79 9.99 5.14
N MET A 88 -3.81 9.21 5.61
CA MET A 88 -4.03 7.81 5.97
C MET A 88 -4.50 7.74 7.43
N GLU A 89 -5.68 7.14 7.65
CA GLU A 89 -6.16 6.73 8.98
C GLU A 89 -5.65 5.35 9.38
#